data_AF-A0A0Q7UBX7-F1
#
_entry.id   AF-A0A0Q7UBX7-F1
#
_cell.length_a   1.000
_cell.length_b   1.000
_cell.length_c   1.000
_cell.angle_alpha   90.00
_cell.angle_beta   90.00
_cell.angle_gamma   90.00
#
_symmetry.space_group_name_H-M   'P 1'
#
loop_
_entity.id
_entity.type
_entity.pdbx_description
1 polymer ?
#
loop_
_entity_poly.entity_id
_entity_poly.type
_entity_poly.pdbx_seq_one_letter_code
_entity_poly.pdbx_strand_id
1 'polypeptide(L)'
;MTPGRRAAAVLLAVTAMLGLASCAPEPGTAPADPSAPTAGASAPPADPNAEPTCETILSESLVAEFKGYGLEAIEEPFSFGDPATTSIEGGVMCTWGAPDVATDHGVQIFGWAPLDAAGAEKWQAFLTEQGWTRSDEGGLAVYTEPFAPVPEDAMAYAFGDGFVKVAAPKQNLAVITWP
;
A
#
# COMPACT_ATOMS: atom_id res chain seq x y z
N MET A 1 49.93 27.59 -41.06
CA MET A 1 49.32 28.93 -40.95
C MET A 1 48.30 28.88 -39.82
N THR A 2 48.61 29.54 -38.71
CA THR A 2 47.75 29.65 -37.53
C THR A 2 47.87 31.06 -37.00
N PRO A 3 46.75 31.73 -36.73
CA PRO A 3 46.63 32.64 -35.59
C PRO A 3 45.43 32.20 -34.73
N GLY A 4 45.50 32.08 -33.40
CA GLY A 4 45.78 33.14 -32.42
C GLY A 4 44.45 33.79 -32.01
N ARG A 5 44.14 34.16 -30.76
CA ARG A 5 44.80 34.15 -29.44
C ARG A 5 43.78 34.82 -28.50
N ARG A 6 43.82 34.49 -27.19
CA ARG A 6 43.43 35.30 -26.01
C ARG A 6 42.04 35.14 -25.37
N ALA A 7 42.15 34.57 -24.16
CA ALA A 7 41.35 34.66 -22.94
C ALA A 7 40.60 35.97 -22.65
N ALA A 8 39.48 35.84 -21.93
CA ALA A 8 39.08 36.76 -20.87
C ALA A 8 38.19 36.01 -19.84
N ALA A 9 38.65 35.96 -18.60
CA ALA A 9 37.88 35.57 -17.42
C ALA A 9 37.12 36.79 -16.89
N VAL A 10 35.91 36.58 -16.36
CA VAL A 10 35.24 37.58 -15.51
C VAL A 10 34.60 36.86 -14.33
N LEU A 11 35.30 36.88 -13.20
CA LEU A 11 34.70 36.79 -11.87
C LEU A 11 34.08 38.15 -11.53
N LEU A 12 32.85 38.16 -11.01
CA LEU A 12 32.36 39.27 -10.20
C LEU A 12 31.57 38.71 -9.01
N ALA A 13 32.24 38.74 -7.86
CA ALA A 13 31.63 38.58 -6.55
C ALA A 13 30.86 39.86 -6.21
N VAL A 14 29.62 39.71 -5.74
CA VAL A 14 28.84 40.80 -5.15
C VAL A 14 28.53 40.42 -3.71
N THR A 15 29.26 41.05 -2.80
CA THR A 15 28.95 41.12 -1.36
C THR A 15 28.15 42.39 -1.10
N ALA A 16 26.97 42.25 -0.50
CA ALA A 16 26.28 43.35 0.18
C ALA A 16 25.60 42.81 1.45
N MET A 17 26.11 43.22 2.61
CA MET A 17 25.43 43.14 3.89
C MET A 17 24.52 44.35 4.06
N LEU A 18 23.25 44.15 4.44
CA LEU A 18 22.44 45.11 5.18
C LEU A 18 21.42 44.34 6.04
N GLY A 19 21.35 44.70 7.33
CA GLY A 19 20.58 43.97 8.35
C GLY A 19 19.22 44.56 8.72
N LEU A 20 18.74 44.07 9.87
CA LEU A 20 17.58 44.47 10.68
C LEU A 20 16.19 44.01 10.18
N ALA A 21 15.66 42.94 10.79
CA ALA A 21 14.32 42.93 11.39
C ALA A 21 14.11 41.62 12.17
N SER A 22 13.97 41.74 13.48
CA SER A 22 13.40 40.72 14.37
C SER A 22 11.95 40.47 13.94
N CYS A 23 11.65 39.29 13.41
CA CYS A 23 10.27 38.82 13.25
C CYS A 23 10.09 37.56 14.09
N ALA A 24 9.19 37.63 15.06
CA ALA A 24 8.73 36.50 15.85
C ALA A 24 8.05 35.45 14.94
N PRO A 25 8.09 34.16 15.27
CA PRO A 25 7.28 33.17 14.56
C PRO A 25 5.81 33.32 14.98
N GLU A 26 5.01 33.96 14.12
CA GLU A 26 3.56 33.78 14.07
C GLU A 26 3.27 32.42 13.39
N PRO A 27 2.37 31.58 13.94
CA PRO A 27 2.02 30.31 13.31
C PRO A 27 1.13 30.58 12.09
N GLY A 28 1.76 30.69 10.92
CA GLY A 28 1.10 30.79 9.63
C GLY A 28 0.71 29.39 9.12
N THR A 29 -0.60 29.16 9.05
CA THR A 29 -1.24 28.07 8.30
C THR A 29 -0.65 27.96 6.89
N ALA A 30 -0.01 26.83 6.59
CA ALA A 30 0.38 26.49 5.23
C ALA A 30 -0.87 26.23 4.36
N PRO A 31 -0.89 26.65 3.08
CA PRO A 31 -1.94 26.29 2.13
C PRO A 31 -2.01 24.77 1.92
N ALA A 32 -3.21 24.20 1.98
CA ALA A 32 -3.46 22.79 1.70
C ALA A 32 -3.25 22.48 0.21
N ASP A 33 -2.41 21.49 -0.07
CA ASP A 33 -2.26 20.83 -1.37
C ASP A 33 -3.53 20.00 -1.66
N PRO A 34 -4.24 20.17 -2.78
CA PRO A 34 -5.53 19.51 -3.01
C PRO A 34 -5.43 18.06 -3.54
N SER A 35 -4.29 17.37 -3.43
CA SER A 35 -4.09 16.03 -4.02
C SER A 35 -3.39 15.01 -3.12
N ALA A 36 -3.55 15.10 -1.80
CA ALA A 36 -3.25 13.98 -0.90
C ALA A 36 -4.57 13.29 -0.51
N PRO A 37 -4.70 11.95 -0.63
CA PRO A 37 -5.86 11.27 -0.05
C PRO A 37 -5.84 11.53 1.46
N THR A 38 -6.96 12.02 1.98
CA THR A 38 -7.14 12.27 3.41
C THR A 38 -7.03 10.95 4.15
N ALA A 39 -5.87 10.68 4.75
CA ALA A 39 -5.75 9.66 5.78
C ALA A 39 -6.60 10.11 6.97
N GLY A 40 -7.74 9.47 7.19
CA GLY A 40 -8.55 9.73 8.38
C GLY A 40 -10.05 9.51 8.21
N ALA A 41 -10.45 8.24 8.09
CA ALA A 41 -11.68 7.81 8.74
C ALA A 41 -11.25 6.76 9.76
N SER A 42 -11.31 7.09 11.06
CA SER A 42 -11.18 6.06 12.10
C SER A 42 -12.34 5.09 11.91
N ALA A 43 -12.01 3.84 11.56
CA ALA A 43 -12.98 2.76 11.61
C ALA A 43 -13.59 2.68 13.03
N PRO A 44 -14.89 2.39 13.16
CA PRO A 44 -15.49 2.05 14.46
C PRO A 44 -14.66 0.98 15.17
N PRO A 45 -14.61 0.95 16.52
CA PRO A 45 -13.91 -0.12 17.23
C PRO A 45 -14.50 -1.46 16.79
N ALA A 46 -13.68 -2.28 16.13
CA ALA A 46 -14.06 -3.62 15.75
C ALA A 46 -14.36 -4.44 17.00
N ASP A 47 -15.46 -5.19 16.98
CA ASP A 47 -15.67 -6.26 17.96
C ASP A 47 -14.51 -7.25 17.77
N PRO A 48 -13.71 -7.55 18.81
CA PRO A 48 -12.59 -8.48 18.70
C PRO A 48 -13.01 -9.91 18.31
N ASN A 49 -14.32 -10.21 18.30
CA ASN A 49 -14.88 -11.48 17.86
C ASN A 49 -15.59 -11.38 16.50
N ALA A 50 -15.63 -10.21 15.86
CA ALA A 50 -16.17 -10.11 14.51
C ALA A 50 -15.24 -10.86 13.55
N GLU A 51 -15.82 -11.61 12.62
CA GLU A 51 -15.09 -12.19 11.51
C GLU A 51 -14.81 -11.10 10.46
N PRO A 52 -13.62 -11.10 9.83
CA PRO A 52 -13.31 -10.15 8.77
C PRO A 52 -14.20 -10.44 7.55
N THR A 53 -14.74 -9.39 6.94
CA THR A 53 -15.46 -9.45 5.66
C THR A 53 -14.82 -8.48 4.67
N CYS A 54 -15.20 -8.56 3.39
CA CYS A 54 -14.62 -7.69 2.37
C CYS A 54 -14.92 -6.21 2.59
N GLU A 55 -16.01 -5.89 3.27
CA GLU A 55 -16.35 -4.52 3.62
C GLU A 55 -15.65 -4.06 4.89
N THR A 56 -15.42 -4.96 5.86
CA THR A 56 -14.91 -4.56 7.17
C THR A 56 -13.39 -4.48 7.23
N ILE A 57 -12.67 -5.18 6.35
CA ILE A 57 -11.20 -5.07 6.26
C ILE A 57 -10.74 -3.76 5.59
N LEU A 58 -11.66 -3.01 4.97
CA LEU A 58 -11.43 -1.72 4.32
C LEU A 58 -12.13 -0.59 5.07
N SER A 59 -11.77 0.65 4.77
CA SER A 59 -12.51 1.80 5.30
C SER A 59 -13.89 1.91 4.65
N GLU A 60 -14.89 2.34 5.43
CA GLU A 60 -16.26 2.56 4.92
C GLU A 60 -16.29 3.50 3.71
N SER A 61 -15.41 4.51 3.67
CA SER A 61 -15.29 5.43 2.54
C SER A 61 -14.82 4.74 1.26
N LEU A 62 -13.86 3.81 1.36
CA LEU A 62 -13.36 3.07 0.20
C LEU A 62 -14.42 2.09 -0.31
N VAL A 63 -15.10 1.40 0.59
CA VAL A 63 -16.24 0.53 0.25
C VAL A 63 -17.34 1.31 -0.46
N ALA A 64 -17.68 2.50 0.03
CA ALA A 64 -18.67 3.36 -0.61
C ALA A 64 -18.23 3.83 -2.01
N GLU A 65 -16.95 4.13 -2.20
CA GLU A 65 -16.39 4.49 -3.50
C GLU A 65 -16.48 3.33 -4.49
N PHE A 66 -16.07 2.12 -4.10
CA PHE A 66 -16.19 0.92 -4.93
C PHE A 66 -17.64 0.64 -5.35
N LYS A 67 -18.58 0.70 -4.41
CA LYS A 67 -20.01 0.56 -4.71
C LYS A 67 -20.52 1.68 -5.62
N GLY A 68 -20.03 2.91 -5.45
CA GLY A 68 -20.33 4.05 -6.32
C GLY A 68 -19.88 3.85 -7.77
N TYR A 69 -18.80 3.09 -7.97
CA TYR A 69 -18.34 2.65 -9.30
C TYR A 69 -19.04 1.39 -9.82
N GLY A 70 -19.99 0.84 -9.07
CA GLY A 70 -20.70 -0.40 -9.44
C GLY A 70 -19.86 -1.66 -9.26
N LEU A 71 -18.80 -1.61 -8.44
CA LEU A 71 -18.03 -2.79 -8.08
C LEU A 71 -18.73 -3.55 -6.97
N GLU A 72 -18.66 -4.88 -7.06
CA GLU A 72 -19.15 -5.82 -6.07
C GLU A 72 -17.98 -6.63 -5.50
N ALA A 73 -18.11 -7.07 -4.25
CA ALA A 73 -17.11 -7.90 -3.59
C ALA A 73 -17.47 -9.38 -3.73
N ILE A 74 -16.48 -10.19 -4.08
CA ILE A 74 -16.55 -11.65 -4.02
C ILE A 74 -15.65 -12.08 -2.86
N GLU A 75 -16.26 -12.72 -1.85
CA GLU A 75 -15.53 -13.22 -0.68
C GLU A 75 -15.10 -14.68 -0.88
N GLU A 76 -13.83 -14.95 -0.59
CA GLU A 76 -13.23 -16.28 -0.60
C GLU A 76 -12.41 -16.49 0.69
N PRO A 77 -12.14 -17.76 1.09
CA PRO A 77 -11.22 -18.02 2.18
C PRO A 77 -9.83 -17.43 1.89
N PHE A 78 -9.20 -16.80 2.89
CA PHE A 78 -7.81 -16.36 2.74
C PHE A 78 -6.90 -17.54 2.48
N SER A 79 -6.07 -17.49 1.44
CA SER A 79 -5.10 -18.54 1.10
C SER A 79 -3.81 -17.98 0.52
N PHE A 80 -2.71 -18.76 0.60
CA PHE A 80 -1.43 -18.44 -0.05
C PHE A 80 -1.29 -19.06 -1.45
N GLY A 81 -2.42 -19.31 -2.11
CA GLY A 81 -2.50 -20.11 -3.34
C GLY A 81 -3.84 -20.83 -3.43
N ASP A 82 -3.82 -22.14 -3.72
CA ASP A 82 -5.04 -22.94 -3.81
C ASP A 82 -5.79 -22.97 -2.45
N PRO A 83 -7.01 -22.40 -2.36
CA PRO A 83 -7.75 -22.32 -1.11
C PRO A 83 -8.15 -23.68 -0.53
N ALA A 84 -8.17 -24.74 -1.34
CA ALA A 84 -8.44 -26.09 -0.85
C ALA A 84 -7.32 -26.67 0.02
N THR A 85 -6.10 -26.12 -0.07
CA THR A 85 -4.91 -26.68 0.61
C THR A 85 -4.13 -25.65 1.44
N THR A 86 -4.30 -24.37 1.14
CA THR A 86 -3.50 -23.29 1.74
C THR A 86 -4.34 -22.23 2.45
N SER A 87 -5.60 -22.54 2.77
CA SER A 87 -6.49 -21.60 3.47
C SER A 87 -6.14 -21.44 4.95
N ILE A 88 -6.44 -20.25 5.46
CA ILE A 88 -6.32 -19.87 6.87
C ILE A 88 -7.71 -19.66 7.44
N GLU A 89 -8.03 -20.38 8.51
CA GLU A 89 -9.31 -20.24 9.21
C GLU A 89 -9.45 -18.83 9.79
N GLY A 90 -10.65 -18.26 9.70
CA GLY A 90 -10.93 -16.89 10.15
C GLY A 90 -10.36 -15.79 9.26
N GLY A 91 -9.79 -16.13 8.09
CA GLY A 91 -9.31 -15.17 7.11
C GLY A 91 -10.24 -15.01 5.90
N VAL A 92 -10.24 -13.82 5.31
CA VAL A 92 -10.98 -13.49 4.09
C VAL A 92 -10.06 -12.94 3.00
N MET A 93 -10.31 -13.32 1.76
CA MET A 93 -9.74 -12.72 0.56
C MET A 93 -10.87 -12.24 -0.34
N CYS A 94 -10.69 -11.06 -0.91
CA CYS A 94 -11.74 -10.24 -1.46
C CYS A 94 -11.35 -9.75 -2.83
N THR A 95 -12.14 -10.14 -3.81
CA THR A 95 -12.01 -9.70 -5.19
C THR A 95 -13.09 -8.66 -5.45
N TRP A 96 -12.70 -7.39 -5.60
CA TRP A 96 -13.62 -6.30 -5.94
C TRP A 96 -13.58 -6.06 -7.45
N GLY A 97 -14.73 -6.20 -8.12
CA GLY A 97 -14.82 -6.08 -9.57
C GLY A 97 -16.25 -5.81 -10.06
N ALA A 98 -16.39 -5.48 -11.35
CA ALA A 98 -17.69 -5.29 -11.96
C ALA A 98 -18.26 -6.65 -12.45
N PRO A 99 -19.50 -7.02 -12.10
CA PRO A 99 -20.07 -8.35 -12.41
C PRO A 99 -20.22 -8.60 -13.93
N ASP A 100 -20.34 -7.54 -14.73
CA ASP A 100 -20.59 -7.62 -16.18
C ASP A 100 -19.32 -7.49 -17.04
N VAL A 101 -18.15 -7.26 -16.43
CA VAL A 101 -16.88 -7.12 -17.16
C VAL A 101 -16.13 -8.44 -17.07
N ALA A 102 -16.23 -9.24 -18.15
CA ALA A 102 -15.35 -10.38 -18.33
C ALA A 102 -13.92 -9.86 -18.54
N THR A 103 -12.99 -10.35 -17.71
CA THR A 103 -11.52 -10.22 -17.76
C THR A 103 -10.90 -9.03 -17.03
N ASP A 104 -10.02 -9.40 -16.08
CA ASP A 104 -8.64 -8.96 -15.79
C ASP A 104 -8.34 -7.46 -15.61
N HIS A 105 -9.31 -6.58 -15.84
CA HIS A 105 -9.17 -5.13 -15.77
C HIS A 105 -10.02 -4.56 -14.64
N GLY A 106 -9.38 -3.94 -13.66
CA GLY A 106 -10.05 -3.25 -12.55
C GLY A 106 -10.40 -4.13 -11.35
N VAL A 107 -9.92 -5.37 -11.33
CA VAL A 107 -10.06 -6.25 -10.17
C VAL A 107 -9.03 -5.85 -9.11
N GLN A 108 -9.52 -5.45 -7.94
CA GLN A 108 -8.68 -5.14 -6.79
C GLN A 108 -8.79 -6.27 -5.77
N ILE A 109 -7.66 -6.84 -5.38
CA ILE A 109 -7.62 -7.92 -4.39
C ILE A 109 -7.20 -7.32 -3.05
N PHE A 110 -7.93 -7.67 -1.99
CA PHE A 110 -7.60 -7.36 -0.61
C PHE A 110 -7.82 -8.61 0.23
N GLY A 111 -7.05 -8.80 1.29
CA GLY A 111 -7.36 -9.85 2.24
C GLY A 111 -6.64 -9.67 3.55
N TRP A 112 -7.19 -10.31 4.56
CA TRP A 112 -6.66 -10.32 5.91
C TRP A 112 -6.93 -11.67 6.55
N ALA A 113 -5.99 -12.18 7.33
CA ALA A 113 -6.19 -13.38 8.13
C ALA A 113 -5.44 -13.29 9.47
N PRO A 114 -5.97 -13.92 10.53
CA PRO A 114 -5.21 -14.11 11.75
C PRO A 114 -4.06 -15.08 11.47
N LEU A 115 -2.87 -14.75 11.94
CA LEU A 115 -1.69 -15.59 11.71
C LEU A 115 -0.71 -15.47 12.87
N ASP A 116 -0.52 -16.58 13.59
CA ASP A 116 0.45 -16.65 14.68
C ASP A 116 1.90 -16.70 14.14
N ALA A 117 2.88 -16.59 15.05
CA ALA A 117 4.29 -16.57 14.68
C ALA A 117 4.74 -17.85 13.94
N ALA A 118 4.23 -19.02 14.33
CA ALA A 118 4.58 -20.28 13.69
C ALA A 118 4.00 -20.38 12.27
N GLY A 119 2.76 -19.91 12.07
CA GLY A 119 2.13 -19.78 10.77
C GLY A 119 2.86 -18.76 9.89
N ALA A 120 3.26 -17.62 10.46
CA ALA A 120 4.05 -16.61 9.77
C ALA A 120 5.38 -17.19 9.27
N GLU A 121 6.15 -17.87 10.12
CA GLU A 121 7.39 -18.54 9.74
C GLU A 121 7.17 -19.56 8.61
N LYS A 122 6.14 -20.41 8.74
CA LYS A 122 5.78 -21.41 7.72
C LYS A 122 5.52 -20.77 6.37
N TRP A 123 4.66 -19.75 6.30
CA TRP A 123 4.24 -19.16 5.03
C TRP A 123 5.30 -18.24 4.43
N GLN A 124 6.09 -17.56 5.26
CA GLN A 124 7.27 -16.82 4.80
C GLN A 124 8.30 -17.75 4.15
N ALA A 125 8.55 -18.93 4.73
CA ALA A 125 9.41 -19.94 4.12
C ALA A 125 8.82 -20.44 2.80
N PHE A 126 7.53 -20.77 2.77
CA PHE A 126 6.84 -21.19 1.54
C PHE A 126 6.97 -20.14 0.42
N LEU A 127 6.66 -18.87 0.69
CA LEU A 127 6.76 -17.80 -0.31
C LEU A 127 8.20 -17.61 -0.80
N THR A 128 9.19 -17.73 0.11
CA THR A 128 10.61 -17.70 -0.26
C THR A 128 10.97 -18.84 -1.22
N GLU A 129 10.50 -20.06 -0.94
CA GLU A 129 10.69 -21.22 -1.82
C GLU A 129 10.01 -21.07 -3.18
N GLN A 130 8.86 -20.38 -3.22
CA GLN A 130 8.17 -20.02 -4.45
C GLN A 130 8.84 -18.85 -5.21
N GLY A 131 9.93 -18.28 -4.68
CA GLY A 131 10.70 -17.22 -5.33
C GLY A 131 10.13 -15.81 -5.15
N TRP A 132 9.24 -15.61 -4.18
CA TRP A 132 8.74 -14.27 -3.84
C TRP A 132 9.86 -13.40 -3.27
N THR A 133 9.81 -12.10 -3.60
CA THR A 133 10.84 -11.16 -3.13
C THR A 133 10.47 -10.60 -1.77
N ARG A 134 11.33 -10.82 -0.78
CA ARG A 134 11.16 -10.29 0.58
C ARG A 134 11.71 -8.86 0.69
N SER A 135 10.97 -8.02 1.41
CA SER A 135 11.34 -6.66 1.84
C SER A 135 10.82 -6.38 3.25
N ASP A 136 11.32 -5.32 3.90
CA ASP A 136 10.80 -4.82 5.18
C ASP A 136 10.24 -3.42 4.96
N GLU A 137 8.94 -3.24 5.22
CA GLU A 137 8.23 -1.97 4.98
C GLU A 137 7.29 -1.67 6.14
N GLY A 138 7.44 -0.49 6.77
CA GLY A 138 6.57 -0.10 7.88
C GLY A 138 6.62 -1.03 9.10
N GLY A 139 7.70 -1.80 9.27
CA GLY A 139 7.82 -2.82 10.31
C GLY A 139 7.17 -4.17 9.98
N LEU A 140 6.65 -4.33 8.75
CA LEU A 140 6.08 -5.57 8.25
C LEU A 140 7.08 -6.29 7.33
N ALA A 141 7.11 -7.62 7.38
CA ALA A 141 7.79 -8.41 6.37
C ALA A 141 6.88 -8.52 5.13
N VAL A 142 7.30 -7.96 4.01
CA VAL A 142 6.50 -7.91 2.78
C VAL A 142 7.10 -8.81 1.71
N TYR A 143 6.27 -9.68 1.17
CA TYR A 143 6.60 -10.61 0.09
C TYR A 143 5.85 -10.19 -1.17
N THR A 144 6.56 -9.81 -2.22
CA THR A 144 5.98 -9.42 -3.51
C THR A 144 6.08 -10.55 -4.52
N GLU A 145 5.01 -10.75 -5.28
CA GLU A 145 4.89 -11.76 -6.33
C GLU A 145 6.01 -11.63 -7.37
N PRO A 146 6.64 -12.75 -7.76
CA PRO A 146 7.58 -12.73 -8.86
C PRO A 146 6.83 -12.74 -10.20
N PHE A 147 7.32 -11.97 -11.18
CA PHE A 147 6.87 -12.01 -12.58
C PHE A 147 5.42 -11.55 -12.85
N ALA A 148 4.87 -10.65 -12.04
CA ALA A 148 3.63 -9.95 -12.40
C ALA A 148 3.76 -9.34 -13.82
N PRO A 149 2.75 -9.49 -14.71
CA PRO A 149 2.82 -8.98 -16.08
C PRO A 149 3.09 -7.47 -16.13
N VAL A 150 2.51 -6.76 -15.18
CA VAL A 150 2.78 -5.35 -14.89
C VAL A 150 3.29 -5.27 -13.44
N PRO A 151 4.53 -4.81 -13.19
CA PRO A 151 5.09 -4.81 -11.85
C PRO A 151 4.32 -3.97 -10.82
N GLU A 152 3.65 -2.89 -11.25
CA GLU A 152 2.81 -2.07 -10.36
C GLU A 152 1.50 -2.75 -9.95
N ASP A 153 1.10 -3.81 -10.66
CA ASP A 153 -0.08 -4.63 -10.36
C ASP A 153 0.26 -5.86 -9.51
N ALA A 154 1.53 -6.04 -9.14
CA ALA A 154 2.01 -7.21 -8.43
C ALA A 154 1.28 -7.41 -7.10
N MET A 155 0.90 -8.66 -6.84
CA MET A 155 0.38 -9.06 -5.54
C MET A 155 1.48 -9.00 -4.47
N ALA A 156 1.10 -8.66 -3.24
CA ALA A 156 2.00 -8.74 -2.11
C ALA A 156 1.28 -9.23 -0.85
N TYR A 157 1.99 -10.04 -0.05
CA TYR A 157 1.63 -10.41 1.32
C TYR A 157 2.44 -9.57 2.30
N ALA A 158 1.81 -9.05 3.35
CA ALA A 158 2.50 -8.35 4.45
C ALA A 158 2.19 -9.04 5.78
N PHE A 159 3.25 -9.50 6.45
CA PHE A 159 3.18 -10.19 7.73
C PHE A 159 3.41 -9.20 8.87
N GLY A 160 2.46 -9.14 9.80
CA GLY A 160 2.56 -8.38 11.04
C GLY A 160 2.53 -9.27 12.28
N ASP A 161 2.38 -8.66 13.45
CA ASP A 161 2.20 -9.39 14.70
C ASP A 161 0.75 -9.90 14.80
N GLY A 162 0.56 -11.22 14.68
CA GLY A 162 -0.75 -11.86 14.79
C GLY A 162 -1.61 -11.84 13.52
N PHE A 163 -1.13 -11.30 12.40
CA PHE A 163 -1.90 -11.22 11.16
C PHE A 163 -1.04 -11.30 9.89
N VAL A 164 -1.71 -11.59 8.78
CA VAL A 164 -1.20 -11.37 7.43
C VAL A 164 -2.23 -10.59 6.60
N LYS A 165 -1.73 -9.69 5.75
CA LYS A 165 -2.51 -8.96 4.74
C LYS A 165 -2.09 -9.41 3.35
N VAL A 166 -3.00 -9.38 2.39
CA VAL A 166 -2.70 -9.51 0.96
C VAL A 166 -3.32 -8.37 0.20
N ALA A 167 -2.64 -7.84 -0.80
CA ALA A 167 -3.25 -6.95 -1.77
C ALA A 167 -2.65 -7.11 -3.16
N ALA A 168 -3.48 -6.94 -4.17
CA ALA A 168 -3.05 -6.71 -5.54
C ALA A 168 -3.82 -5.47 -6.05
N PRO A 169 -3.12 -4.37 -6.34
CA PRO A 169 -1.67 -4.19 -6.31
C PRO A 169 -1.08 -3.98 -4.89
N LYS A 170 0.24 -4.17 -4.74
CA LYS A 170 0.98 -4.03 -3.46
C LYS A 170 0.66 -2.76 -2.66
N GLN A 171 0.54 -1.60 -3.31
CA GLN A 171 0.27 -0.33 -2.63
C GLN A 171 -1.01 -0.35 -1.78
N ASN A 172 -1.96 -1.22 -2.12
CA ASN A 172 -3.22 -1.34 -1.41
C ASN A 172 -3.09 -2.04 -0.05
N LEU A 173 -1.95 -2.63 0.28
CA LEU A 173 -1.69 -3.13 1.65
C LEU A 173 -1.92 -2.05 2.72
N ALA A 174 -1.67 -0.79 2.37
CA ALA A 174 -1.81 0.35 3.28
C ALA A 174 -3.26 0.68 3.66
N VAL A 175 -4.25 0.28 2.84
CA VAL A 175 -5.67 0.60 3.09
C VAL A 175 -6.42 -0.52 3.82
N ILE A 176 -5.76 -1.64 4.11
CA ILE A 176 -6.34 -2.75 4.87
C ILE A 176 -6.20 -2.46 6.37
N THR A 177 -7.34 -2.30 7.04
CA THR A 177 -7.45 -1.78 8.40
C THR A 177 -8.33 -2.69 9.26
N TRP A 178 -7.96 -3.96 9.39
CA TRP A 178 -8.56 -4.88 10.35
C TRP A 178 -7.61 -5.07 11.55
N PRO A 179 -8.13 -5.11 12.81
CA PRO A 179 -7.32 -5.26 14.02
C PRO A 179 -6.56 -6.58 14.10
#